data_AF-A0A126R2L8-F1
#
_entry.id   AF-A0A126R2L8-F1
#
_cell.length_a   1.000
_cell.length_b   1.000
_cell.length_c   1.000
_cell.angle_alpha   90.00
_cell.angle_beta   90.00
_cell.angle_gamma   90.00
#
_symmetry.space_group_name_H-M   'P 1'
#
loop_
_entity.id
_entity.type
_entity.pdbx_description
1 polymer ?
#
loop_
_entity_poly.entity_id
_entity_poly.type
_entity_poly.pdbx_seq_one_letter_code
_entity_poly.pdbx_strand_id
1 'polypeptide(L)' 'MVMVKYTSKISKGSSERDSARLIIPQGIRKLLEIDPGDSIDWIVNIDDKGIKVSVQKASV' A
#
# COMPACT_ATOMS: atom_id res chain seq x y z
N MET A 1 -12.81 4.07 -16.73
CA MET A 1 -11.78 4.08 -15.68
C MET A 1 -11.52 2.65 -15.26
N VAL A 2 -10.31 2.13 -15.47
CA VAL A 2 -9.97 0.74 -15.13
C VAL A 2 -9.59 0.69 -13.65
N MET A 3 -10.29 -0.12 -12.86
CA MET A 3 -9.99 -0.33 -11.45
C MET A 3 -9.28 -1.66 -11.29
N VAL A 4 -7.98 -1.62 -10.99
CA VAL A 4 -7.20 -2.83 -10.72
C VAL A 4 -7.50 -3.31 -9.30
N LYS A 5 -8.17 -4.46 -9.17
CA LYS A 5 -8.47 -5.06 -7.87
C LYS A 5 -7.40 -6.10 -7.52
N TYR A 6 -6.69 -5.89 -6.42
CA TYR A 6 -5.66 -6.80 -5.92
C TYR A 6 -5.87 -7.05 -4.43
N THR A 7 -5.99 -8.33 -4.05
CA THR A 7 -6.06 -8.74 -2.65
C THR A 7 -4.69 -9.22 -2.21
N SER A 8 -4.18 -8.69 -1.09
CA SER A 8 -2.96 -9.19 -0.45
C SER A 8 -3.19 -9.51 1.01
N LYS A 9 -2.34 -10.39 1.54
CA LYS A 9 -2.32 -10.73 2.95
C LYS A 9 -1.42 -9.73 3.69
N ILE A 10 -1.93 -9.19 4.78
CA ILE A 10 -1.10 -8.43 5.73
C ILE A 10 -0.26 -9.45 6.51
N SER A 11 1.06 -9.27 6.51
CA SER A 11 2.00 -10.12 7.24
C SER A 11 2.72 -9.35 8.33
N LYS A 12 3.18 -10.05 9.37
CA LYS A 12 4.04 -9.47 10.40
C LYS A 12 5.40 -9.18 9.76
N GLY A 13 5.80 -7.92 9.78
CA GLY A 13 7.05 -7.43 9.20
C GLY A 13 8.30 -7.72 10.05
N SER A 14 8.12 -8.08 11.32
CA SER A 14 9.18 -8.49 12.24
C SER A 14 8.60 -9.39 13.32
N SER A 15 9.37 -10.37 13.80
CA SER A 15 9.00 -11.16 14.98
C SER A 15 8.95 -10.30 16.25
N GLU A 16 9.78 -9.26 16.32
CA GLU A 16 10.06 -8.47 17.53
C GLU A 16 9.36 -7.11 17.58
N ARG A 17 8.84 -6.62 16.45
CA ARG A 17 8.16 -5.32 16.37
C ARG A 17 6.76 -5.45 15.80
N ASP A 18 5.86 -4.59 16.26
CA ASP A 18 4.50 -4.45 15.73
C ASP A 18 4.50 -3.66 14.43
N SER A 19 5.20 -4.20 13.43
CA SER A 19 5.15 -3.72 12.06
C SER A 19 4.29 -4.68 11.26
N ALA A 20 3.17 -4.20 10.74
CA ALA A 20 2.42 -4.89 9.71
C ALA A 20 2.94 -4.45 8.34
N ARG A 21 3.13 -5.38 7.41
CA ARG A 21 3.57 -5.09 6.04
C ARG A 21 2.58 -5.64 5.03
N LEU A 22 2.46 -4.90 3.93
CA LEU A 22 1.71 -5.30 2.74
C LEU A 22 2.68 -5.30 1.56
N ILE A 23 2.59 -6.31 0.69
CA ILE A 23 3.39 -6.34 -0.54
C ILE A 23 2.65 -5.55 -1.61
N ILE A 24 3.33 -4.55 -2.18
CA ILE A 24 2.87 -3.86 -3.40
C ILE A 24 3.39 -4.63 -4.62
N PRO A 25 2.51 -5.17 -5.49
CA PRO A 25 2.93 -5.90 -6.68
C PRO A 25 3.85 -5.07 -7.58
N GLN A 26 4.80 -5.72 -8.25
CA GLN A 26 5.75 -5.06 -9.13
C GLN A 26 5.06 -4.25 -10.24
N GLY A 27 3.95 -4.74 -10.80
CA GLY A 27 3.18 -4.00 -11.81
C GLY A 27 2.61 -2.69 -11.28
N ILE A 28 2.10 -2.67 -10.04
CA ILE A 28 1.60 -1.45 -9.39
C ILE A 28 2.75 -0.48 -9.11
N ARG A 29 3.91 -0.99 -8.63
CA ARG A 29 5.10 -0.16 -8.42
C ARG A 29 5.57 0.54 -9.70
N LYS A 30 5.59 -0.19 -10.83
CA LYS A 30 5.92 0.39 -12.14
C LYS A 30 4.92 1.45 -12.58
N LEU A 31 3.62 1.21 -12.38
CA LEU A 31 2.57 2.17 -12.73
C LEU A 31 2.64 3.46 -11.89
N LEU A 32 3.08 3.36 -10.64
CA LEU A 32 3.22 4.49 -9.73
C LEU A 32 4.63 5.11 -9.76
N GLU A 33 5.55 4.56 -10.56
CA GLU A 33 6.96 4.98 -10.64
C GLU A 33 7.62 5.06 -9.24
N ILE A 34 7.46 3.99 -8.46
CA ILE A 34 7.99 3.84 -7.10
C ILE A 34 9.15 2.85 -7.09
N ASP A 35 10.32 3.31 -6.65
CA ASP A 35 11.53 2.51 -6.50
C ASP A 35 11.80 2.11 -5.03
N PRO A 36 12.60 1.05 -4.78
CA PRO A 36 13.01 0.71 -3.42
C PRO A 36 13.76 1.87 -2.75
N GLY A 37 13.23 2.35 -1.63
CA GLY A 37 13.78 3.50 -0.89
C GLY A 37 12.93 4.76 -1.02
N ASP A 38 12.02 4.82 -1.99
CA ASP A 38 11.07 5.93 -2.12
C ASP A 38 10.10 5.97 -0.92
N SER A 39 9.72 7.20 -0.57
CA SER A 39 8.63 7.43 0.39
C SER A 39 7.28 7.29 -0.30
N ILE A 40 6.33 6.69 0.43
CA ILE A 40 4.95 6.46 -0.05
C ILE A 40 3.96 6.90 1.03
N ASP A 41 2.88 7.53 0.60
CA ASP A 41 1.80 7.91 1.50
C ASP A 41 0.77 6.79 1.57
N TRP A 42 0.42 6.41 2.80
CA TRP A 42 -0.67 5.51 3.09
C TRP A 42 -1.91 6.32 3.45
N ILE A 43 -2.91 6.30 2.57
CA ILE A 43 -4.17 7.02 2.78
C ILE A 43 -5.20 6.02 3.27
N VAL A 44 -5.59 6.14 4.54
CA VAL A 44 -6.59 5.28 5.17
C VAL A 44 -7.89 6.06 5.32
N ASN A 45 -8.91 5.68 4.55
CA ASN A 45 -10.25 6.23 4.69
C ASN A 45 -11.12 5.21 5.43
N ILE A 46 -11.72 5.63 6.53
CA ILE A 46 -12.63 4.82 7.35
C ILE A 46 -14.00 5.51 7.30
N ASP A 47 -14.99 4.82 6.76
CA ASP A 47 -16.36 5.29 6.69
C ASP A 47 -17.34 4.18 7.08
N ASP A 48 -18.63 4.48 6.98
CA ASP A 48 -19.74 3.56 7.25
C ASP A 48 -19.79 2.35 6.30
N LYS A 49 -19.07 2.40 5.18
CA LYS A 49 -18.98 1.33 4.17
C LYS A 49 -17.73 0.46 4.37
N GLY A 50 -16.84 0.85 5.28
CA GLY A 50 -15.71 0.05 5.72
C GLY A 50 -14.38 0.80 5.66
N ILE A 51 -13.30 0.04 5.47
CA ILE A 51 -11.92 0.56 5.46
C ILE A 51 -11.39 0.48 4.03
N LYS A 52 -10.99 1.63 3.48
CA LYS A 52 -10.31 1.73 2.19
C LYS A 52 -8.89 2.27 2.38
N VAL A 53 -7.90 1.44 2.06
CA VAL A 53 -6.49 1.82 2.06
C VAL A 53 -6.06 2.09 0.63
N SER A 54 -5.47 3.26 0.38
CA SER A 54 -4.88 3.64 -0.90
C SER A 54 -3.42 4.02 -0.69
N VAL A 55 -2.62 3.88 -1.76
CA VAL A 55 -1.21 4.28 -1.76
C VAL A 55 -0.96 5.23 -2.92
N GLN A 56 -0.12 6.23 -2.69
CA GLN A 56 0.39 7.12 -3.72
C GLN A 56 1.88 7.40 -3.47
N LYS A 57 2.59 7.83 -4.52
CA LYS A 57 3.95 8.34 -4.36
C LYS A 57 3.91 9.56 -3.44
N ALA A 58 4.79 9.61 -2.43
CA ALA A 58 4.86 10.78 -1.56
C ALA A 58 5.27 12.00 -2.40
N SER A 59 4.54 13.10 -2.24
CA SER A 59 4.89 14.37 -2.87
C SER A 59 5.90 15.06 -1.96
N VAL A 60 7.17 15.07 -2.36
CA VAL A 60 8.22 15.90 -1.73
C VAL A 60 8.11 17.32 -2.26
#